data_AF-X6MHD8-F1
#
_entry.id   AF-X6MHD8-F1
#
_cell.length_a   1.000
_cell.length_b   1.000
_cell.length_c   1.000
_cell.angle_alpha   90.00
_cell.angle_beta   90.00
_cell.angle_gamma   90.00
#
_symmetry.space_group_name_H-M   'P 1'
#
loop_
_entity.id
_entity.type
_entity.pdbx_description
1 polymer ?
#
loop_
_entity_poly.entity_id
_entity_poly.type
_entity_poly.pdbx_seq_one_letter_code
_entity_poly.pdbx_strand_id
1 'polypeptide(L)'
;MYQSSGATNASNKKTERRGNEAKGTAELKDQENGGNAGKYRYRYKPANPNESGVDTRRWERRESIEALTELLSQRPEHEELKEKNILYSGQSYYKKFEHKRQIQSKLSQRLSKKFRPEKEELIGRGILLTEDADENVQLTLADNKRRNSTNLQTKFVTRPSPETLLQKNILRSEDYTGVVEANDRHDIDISTDHYNDDLTITRTPRYQTGSRPEQNVDKRVIK
;
A
#
# COMPACT_ATOMS: atom_id res chain seq x y z
N MET A 1 35.37 48.49 -8.57
CA MET A 1 36.20 47.55 -7.80
C MET A 1 35.26 46.68 -6.99
N TYR A 2 35.21 45.38 -7.29
CA TYR A 2 35.10 44.24 -6.36
C TYR A 2 34.94 42.99 -7.23
N GLN A 3 36.06 42.30 -7.42
CA GLN A 3 36.14 40.96 -7.99
C GLN A 3 36.03 39.98 -6.81
N SER A 4 35.18 38.94 -6.92
CA SER A 4 35.31 37.76 -6.08
C SER A 4 35.18 36.51 -6.94
N SER A 5 36.35 36.01 -7.32
CA SER A 5 36.62 34.70 -7.87
C SER A 5 36.64 33.67 -6.74
N GLY A 6 36.02 32.51 -6.95
CA GLY A 6 35.97 31.44 -5.97
C GLY A 6 35.48 30.12 -6.56
N ALA A 7 36.22 29.58 -7.53
CA ALA A 7 36.05 28.22 -8.00
C ALA A 7 37.26 27.39 -7.56
N THR A 8 37.05 26.36 -6.75
CA THR A 8 38.08 25.35 -6.47
C THR A 8 37.50 23.93 -6.53
N ASN A 9 38.33 23.06 -7.12
CA ASN A 9 38.48 21.62 -6.89
C ASN A 9 37.55 20.63 -7.61
N ALA A 10 38.09 20.01 -8.66
CA ALA A 10 38.20 18.54 -8.73
C ALA A 10 39.31 18.14 -9.70
N SER A 11 40.44 17.70 -9.16
CA SER A 11 41.59 17.18 -9.89
C SER A 11 41.27 15.80 -10.48
N ASN A 12 41.36 15.68 -11.81
CA ASN A 12 41.37 14.41 -12.53
C ASN A 12 42.65 13.62 -12.17
N LYS A 13 42.53 12.60 -11.31
CA LYS A 13 43.56 11.56 -11.18
C LYS A 13 43.31 10.46 -12.21
N LYS A 14 43.88 10.68 -13.40
CA LYS A 14 44.11 9.65 -14.42
C LYS A 14 45.24 8.74 -13.93
N THR A 15 44.93 7.57 -13.39
CA THR A 15 45.93 6.53 -13.14
C THR A 15 46.13 5.73 -14.41
N GLU A 16 47.07 6.16 -15.24
CA GLU A 16 47.68 5.34 -16.30
C GLU A 16 48.49 4.23 -15.63
N ARG A 17 47.98 2.99 -15.68
CA ARG A 17 48.78 1.81 -15.35
C ARG A 17 49.61 1.45 -16.57
N ARG A 18 50.91 1.67 -16.41
CA ARG A 18 52.02 1.28 -17.28
C ARG A 18 51.88 -0.16 -17.76
N GLY A 19 52.06 -0.34 -19.06
CA GLY A 19 52.28 -1.65 -19.67
C GLY A 19 53.58 -2.25 -19.21
N ASN A 20 53.55 -3.56 -18.95
CA ASN A 20 54.73 -4.40 -18.92
C ASN A 20 54.58 -5.39 -20.07
N GLU A 21 55.34 -5.13 -21.14
CA GLU A 21 55.62 -6.08 -22.21
C GLU A 21 56.50 -7.19 -21.64
N ALA A 22 55.91 -8.37 -21.40
CA ALA A 22 56.66 -9.59 -21.19
C ALA A 22 56.63 -10.39 -22.50
N LYS A 23 57.70 -10.30 -23.28
CA LYS A 23 58.01 -11.22 -24.38
C LYS A 23 58.33 -12.58 -23.76
N GLY A 24 57.36 -13.49 -23.80
CA GLY A 24 57.54 -14.90 -23.51
C GLY A 24 57.17 -15.72 -24.73
N THR A 25 58.17 -16.15 -25.50
CA THR A 25 58.04 -17.19 -26.51
C THR A 25 57.71 -18.51 -25.79
N ALA A 26 56.46 -18.95 -25.84
CA ALA A 26 56.05 -20.26 -25.37
C ALA A 26 55.61 -21.08 -26.58
N GLU A 27 56.45 -22.06 -26.91
CA GLU A 27 56.22 -23.11 -27.90
C GLU A 27 54.85 -23.77 -27.70
N LEU A 28 54.05 -23.78 -28.76
CA LEU A 28 52.87 -24.64 -28.89
C LEU A 28 53.35 -26.09 -28.98
N LYS A 29 53.27 -26.82 -27.87
CA LYS A 29 53.29 -28.28 -27.88
C LYS A 29 51.86 -28.77 -27.78
N ASP A 30 51.32 -29.19 -28.92
CA ASP A 30 50.13 -30.02 -29.00
C ASP A 30 50.42 -31.33 -28.26
N GLN A 31 49.86 -31.47 -27.06
CA GLN A 31 49.67 -32.77 -26.42
C GLN A 31 48.17 -33.06 -26.39
N GLU A 32 47.75 -33.85 -27.37
CA GLU A 32 46.54 -34.63 -27.26
C GLU A 32 46.64 -35.61 -26.08
N ASN A 33 45.48 -35.90 -25.51
CA ASN A 33 45.17 -36.99 -24.58
C ASN A 33 45.52 -36.80 -23.10
N GLY A 34 44.46 -36.57 -22.32
CA GLY A 34 44.42 -36.89 -20.90
C GLY A 34 43.33 -36.13 -20.18
N GLY A 35 42.07 -36.47 -20.43
CA GLY A 35 40.92 -35.86 -19.76
C GLY A 35 41.05 -35.93 -18.23
N ASN A 36 41.46 -34.82 -17.62
CA ASN A 36 41.35 -34.63 -16.18
C ASN A 36 40.20 -33.67 -15.92
N ALA A 37 39.00 -34.09 -16.31
CA ALA A 37 37.79 -33.57 -15.69
C ALA A 37 37.86 -34.01 -14.24
N GLY A 38 38.33 -33.11 -13.37
CA GLY A 38 38.34 -33.24 -11.93
C GLY A 38 36.92 -33.51 -11.45
N LYS A 39 36.53 -34.78 -11.50
CA LYS A 39 35.30 -35.29 -10.90
C LYS A 39 35.50 -35.10 -9.41
N TYR A 40 34.93 -34.04 -8.86
CA TYR A 40 34.60 -33.97 -7.43
C TYR A 40 33.61 -35.10 -7.12
N ARG A 41 34.12 -36.33 -7.05
CA ARG A 41 33.45 -37.43 -6.39
C ARG A 41 33.54 -37.09 -4.92
N TYR A 42 32.46 -36.57 -4.36
CA TYR A 42 32.24 -36.58 -2.91
C TYR A 42 32.32 -38.04 -2.45
N ARG A 43 33.53 -38.49 -2.11
CA ARG A 43 33.76 -39.75 -1.44
C ARG A 43 33.66 -39.46 0.04
N TYR A 44 32.44 -39.54 0.58
CA TYR A 44 32.26 -39.73 2.01
C TYR A 44 32.99 -41.02 2.41
N LYS A 45 34.10 -40.88 3.15
CA LYS A 45 34.82 -42.01 3.72
C LYS A 45 33.94 -42.62 4.81
N PRO A 46 33.67 -43.93 4.79
CA PRO A 46 32.85 -44.55 5.84
C PRO A 46 33.67 -44.60 7.13
N ALA A 47 33.04 -44.39 8.26
CA ALA A 47 33.69 -44.43 9.56
C ALA A 47 34.13 -45.86 9.98
N ASN A 48 33.57 -46.92 9.37
CA ASN A 48 33.94 -48.31 9.66
C ASN A 48 34.06 -49.18 8.38
N PRO A 49 35.09 -50.05 8.26
CA PRO A 49 35.31 -50.88 7.07
C PRO A 49 34.45 -52.16 6.98
N ASN A 50 33.80 -52.57 8.07
CA ASN A 50 33.12 -53.88 8.19
C ASN A 50 31.58 -53.81 8.15
N GLU A 51 30.98 -52.64 7.94
CA GLU A 51 29.55 -52.51 7.66
C GLU A 51 29.32 -52.53 6.16
N SER A 52 28.19 -53.09 5.70
CA SER A 52 27.72 -53.13 4.31
C SER A 52 27.36 -51.72 3.79
N GLY A 53 28.31 -50.77 3.87
CA GLY A 53 28.16 -49.36 3.53
C GLY A 53 27.92 -49.09 2.05
N VAL A 54 27.75 -50.12 1.23
CA VAL A 54 27.25 -50.01 -0.15
C VAL A 54 25.74 -49.79 -0.14
N ASP A 55 25.00 -50.43 0.78
CA ASP A 55 23.54 -50.34 0.84
C ASP A 55 23.07 -49.04 1.49
N THR A 56 23.76 -48.57 2.54
CA THR A 56 23.49 -47.26 3.16
C THR A 56 23.73 -46.11 2.19
N ARG A 57 24.85 -46.14 1.45
CA ARG A 57 25.14 -45.15 0.39
C ARG A 57 24.17 -45.20 -0.77
N ARG A 58 23.65 -46.39 -1.10
CA ARG A 58 22.63 -46.56 -2.14
C ARG A 58 21.31 -45.96 -1.67
N TRP A 59 20.96 -46.12 -0.39
CA TRP A 59 19.79 -45.52 0.23
C TRP A 59 19.89 -44.00 0.30
N GLU A 60 20.96 -43.44 0.86
CA GLU A 60 21.21 -41.99 0.93
C GLU A 60 21.22 -41.34 -0.46
N ARG A 61 21.73 -42.05 -1.47
CA ARG A 61 21.67 -41.59 -2.86
C ARG A 61 20.23 -41.56 -3.37
N ARG A 62 19.42 -42.56 -3.04
CA ARG A 62 18.01 -42.60 -3.45
C ARG A 62 17.21 -41.50 -2.75
N GLU A 63 17.39 -41.35 -1.45
CA GLU A 63 16.77 -40.30 -0.64
C GLU A 63 17.15 -38.90 -1.12
N SER A 64 18.43 -38.66 -1.44
CA SER A 64 18.86 -37.36 -1.99
C SER A 64 18.34 -37.10 -3.41
N ILE A 65 18.16 -38.14 -4.23
CA ILE A 65 17.49 -38.02 -5.53
C ILE A 65 16.01 -37.69 -5.34
N GLU A 66 15.32 -38.40 -4.44
CA GLU A 66 13.90 -38.18 -4.14
C GLU A 66 13.66 -36.74 -3.61
N ALA A 67 14.46 -36.28 -2.66
CA ALA A 67 14.40 -34.90 -2.16
C ALA A 67 14.66 -33.85 -3.27
N LEU A 68 15.62 -34.10 -4.17
CA LEU A 68 15.86 -33.21 -5.32
C LEU A 68 14.67 -33.20 -6.29
N THR A 69 14.04 -34.35 -6.54
CA THR A 69 12.86 -34.42 -7.42
C THR A 69 11.68 -33.64 -6.83
N GLU A 70 11.47 -33.70 -5.52
CA GLU A 70 10.46 -32.91 -4.83
C GLU A 70 10.73 -31.41 -4.96
N LEU A 71 11.96 -30.96 -4.71
CA LEU A 71 12.35 -29.55 -4.85
C LEU A 71 12.22 -29.03 -6.28
N LEU A 72 12.52 -29.87 -7.28
CA LEU A 72 12.35 -29.50 -8.68
C LEU A 72 10.87 -29.44 -9.09
N SER A 73 10.02 -30.26 -8.49
CA SER A 73 8.56 -30.21 -8.73
C SER A 73 7.92 -28.94 -8.18
N GLN A 74 8.46 -28.42 -7.07
CA GLN A 74 8.01 -27.17 -6.44
C GLN A 74 8.78 -25.94 -6.94
N ARG A 75 9.53 -26.08 -8.04
CA ARG A 75 10.35 -24.99 -8.57
C ARG A 75 9.44 -23.87 -9.08
N PRO A 76 9.61 -22.62 -8.59
CA PRO A 76 8.87 -21.47 -9.11
C PRO A 76 9.18 -21.23 -10.60
N GLU A 77 8.17 -20.75 -11.32
CA GLU A 77 8.31 -20.39 -12.72
C GLU A 77 9.28 -19.22 -12.91
N HIS A 78 9.92 -19.17 -14.07
CA HIS A 78 10.89 -18.11 -14.39
C HIS A 78 10.25 -16.71 -14.37
N GLU A 79 8.98 -16.60 -14.75
CA GLU A 79 8.21 -15.36 -14.69
C GLU A 79 7.90 -14.94 -13.25
N GLU A 80 7.50 -15.87 -12.39
CA GLU A 80 7.28 -15.59 -10.95
C GLU A 80 8.55 -15.07 -10.28
N LEU A 81 9.71 -15.62 -10.63
CA LEU A 81 10.99 -15.15 -10.10
C LEU A 81 11.33 -13.73 -10.59
N LYS A 82 10.88 -13.32 -11.79
CA LYS A 82 11.00 -11.93 -12.26
C LYS A 82 10.06 -10.99 -11.52
N GLU A 83 8.81 -11.41 -11.28
CA GLU A 83 7.81 -10.63 -10.55
C GLU A 83 8.24 -10.39 -9.09
N LYS A 84 8.82 -11.42 -8.46
CA LYS A 84 9.43 -11.34 -7.14
C LYS A 84 10.76 -10.57 -7.13
N ASN A 85 11.19 -10.02 -8.27
CA ASN A 85 12.46 -9.30 -8.45
C ASN A 85 13.71 -10.12 -8.07
N ILE A 86 13.64 -11.45 -8.12
CA ILE A 86 14.77 -12.35 -7.89
C ILE A 86 15.59 -12.48 -9.18
N LEU A 87 14.89 -12.67 -10.31
CA LEU A 87 15.51 -12.68 -11.62
C LEU A 87 15.38 -11.32 -12.30
N TYR A 88 16.45 -10.92 -12.97
CA TYR A 88 16.47 -9.69 -13.71
C TYR A 88 15.61 -9.81 -14.97
N SER A 89 14.66 -8.90 -15.17
CA SER A 89 13.69 -8.90 -16.28
C SER A 89 14.28 -8.66 -17.69
N GLY A 90 15.61 -8.71 -17.86
CA GLY A 90 16.29 -8.55 -19.15
C GLY A 90 16.39 -7.11 -19.67
N GLN A 91 15.87 -6.12 -18.95
CA GLN A 91 15.98 -4.71 -19.36
C GLN A 91 17.42 -4.21 -19.26
N SER A 92 18.04 -3.70 -20.34
CA SER A 92 19.40 -3.14 -20.26
C SER A 92 19.54 -2.15 -19.10
N TYR A 93 20.68 -2.19 -18.40
CA TYR A 93 21.01 -1.28 -17.29
C TYR A 93 20.73 0.19 -17.66
N TYR A 94 21.05 0.57 -18.89
CA TYR A 94 20.79 1.89 -19.44
C TYR A 94 19.29 2.26 -19.45
N LYS A 95 18.42 1.33 -19.84
CA LYS A 95 16.95 1.56 -19.85
C LYS A 95 16.42 1.78 -18.44
N LYS A 96 16.91 1.03 -17.44
CA LYS A 96 16.52 1.23 -16.04
C LYS A 96 16.99 2.58 -15.51
N PHE A 97 18.21 2.98 -15.86
CA PHE A 97 18.76 4.28 -15.47
C PHE A 97 17.94 5.43 -16.06
N GLU A 98 17.66 5.41 -17.37
CA GLU A 98 16.84 6.44 -18.01
C GLU A 98 15.41 6.46 -17.44
N HIS A 99 14.79 5.31 -17.21
CA HIS A 99 13.46 5.24 -16.58
C HIS A 99 13.47 5.86 -15.18
N LYS A 100 14.49 5.54 -14.36
CA LYS A 100 14.65 6.15 -13.05
C LYS A 100 14.84 7.67 -13.15
N ARG A 101 15.64 8.15 -14.10
CA ARG A 101 15.88 9.57 -14.35
C ARG A 101 14.60 10.30 -14.78
N GLN A 102 13.79 9.70 -15.65
CA GLN A 102 12.50 10.24 -16.07
C GLN A 102 11.52 10.34 -14.90
N ILE A 103 11.43 9.29 -14.07
CA ILE A 103 10.61 9.32 -12.85
C ILE A 103 11.11 10.43 -11.92
N GLN A 104 12.42 10.55 -11.69
CA GLN A 104 12.99 11.58 -10.83
C GLN A 104 12.67 12.99 -11.34
N SER A 105 12.82 13.24 -12.63
CA SER A 105 12.50 14.53 -13.24
C SER A 105 11.01 14.88 -13.07
N LYS A 106 10.12 13.93 -13.39
CA LYS A 106 8.67 14.11 -13.28
C LYS A 106 8.23 14.31 -11.82
N LEU A 107 8.81 13.57 -10.89
CA LEU A 107 8.52 13.70 -9.47
C LEU A 107 8.99 15.05 -8.92
N SER A 108 10.20 15.49 -9.30
CA SER A 108 10.73 16.80 -8.91
C SER A 108 9.81 17.94 -9.37
N GLN A 109 9.31 17.88 -10.62
CA GLN A 109 8.34 18.84 -11.12
C GLN A 109 7.04 18.83 -10.30
N ARG A 110 6.47 17.65 -10.03
CA ARG A 110 5.20 17.51 -9.29
C ARG A 110 5.29 17.94 -7.83
N LEU A 111 6.44 17.69 -7.18
CA LEU A 111 6.66 18.06 -5.79
C LEU A 111 7.12 19.51 -5.61
N SER A 112 7.44 20.21 -6.69
CA SER A 112 7.74 21.64 -6.62
C SER A 112 6.51 22.41 -6.13
N LYS A 113 6.75 23.45 -5.31
CA LYS A 113 5.69 24.30 -4.73
C LYS A 113 4.75 24.92 -5.77
N LYS A 114 5.19 25.05 -7.03
CA LYS A 114 4.35 25.56 -8.12
C LYS A 114 3.22 24.61 -8.51
N PHE A 115 3.46 23.29 -8.46
CA PHE A 115 2.51 22.28 -8.93
C PHE A 115 1.86 21.51 -7.79
N ARG A 116 2.50 21.44 -6.63
CA ARG A 116 1.95 20.78 -5.44
C ARG A 116 0.96 21.74 -4.77
N PRO A 117 -0.35 21.41 -4.71
CA PRO A 117 -1.33 22.23 -4.02
C PRO A 117 -1.05 22.30 -2.52
N GLU A 118 -1.37 23.44 -1.92
CA GLU A 118 -1.31 23.62 -0.47
C GLU A 118 -2.50 22.94 0.22
N LYS A 119 -2.36 22.64 1.52
CA LYS A 119 -3.41 21.94 2.28
C LYS A 119 -4.74 22.70 2.28
N GLU A 120 -4.68 24.01 2.50
CA GLU A 120 -5.86 24.89 2.52
C GLU A 120 -6.63 24.87 1.19
N GLU A 121 -5.90 24.82 0.07
CA GLU A 121 -6.50 24.72 -1.27
C GLU A 121 -7.24 23.39 -1.47
N LEU A 122 -6.68 22.29 -0.95
CA LEU A 122 -7.35 20.99 -0.98
C LEU A 122 -8.61 20.95 -0.10
N ILE A 123 -8.61 21.67 1.02
CA ILE A 123 -9.78 21.83 1.90
C ILE A 123 -10.85 22.68 1.22
N GLY A 124 -10.47 23.80 0.62
CA GLY A 124 -11.38 24.66 -0.13
C GLY A 124 -12.03 23.96 -1.32
N ARG A 125 -11.36 22.95 -1.89
CA ARG A 125 -11.91 22.07 -2.94
C ARG A 125 -12.69 20.87 -2.40
N GLY A 126 -12.76 20.67 -1.10
CA GLY A 126 -13.40 19.51 -0.47
C GLY A 126 -12.70 18.17 -0.75
N ILE A 127 -11.44 18.19 -1.18
CA ILE A 127 -10.61 16.98 -1.37
C ILE A 127 -10.10 16.51 0.00
N LEU A 128 -9.60 17.44 0.80
CA LEU A 128 -9.28 17.22 2.19
C LEU A 128 -10.42 17.75 3.05
N LEU A 129 -10.81 17.02 4.10
CA LEU A 129 -11.97 17.40 4.91
C LEU A 129 -11.62 18.34 6.07
N THR A 130 -10.44 18.16 6.65
CA THR A 130 -9.92 18.89 7.80
C THR A 130 -8.43 19.16 7.61
N GLU A 131 -7.89 20.18 8.27
CA GLU A 131 -6.45 20.48 8.22
C GLU A 131 -5.58 19.32 8.71
N ASP A 132 -6.11 18.58 9.69
CA ASP A 132 -5.48 17.41 10.29
C ASP A 132 -5.98 16.11 9.65
N ALA A 133 -5.03 15.20 9.43
CA ALA A 133 -5.28 13.86 8.92
C ALA A 133 -5.61 12.88 10.07
N ASP A 134 -6.54 13.28 10.94
CA ASP A 134 -6.96 12.43 12.05
C ASP A 134 -7.78 11.24 11.53
N GLU A 135 -7.50 10.04 12.05
CA GLU A 135 -8.21 8.81 11.67
C GLU A 135 -9.73 8.89 11.98
N ASN A 136 -10.13 9.80 12.86
CA ASN A 136 -11.52 10.01 13.28
C ASN A 136 -12.32 10.98 12.39
N VAL A 137 -11.72 11.55 11.34
CA VAL A 137 -12.36 12.56 10.47
C VAL A 137 -13.62 12.02 9.77
N GLN A 138 -13.66 10.72 9.46
CA GLN A 138 -14.86 10.11 8.88
C GLN A 138 -16.01 9.98 9.89
N LEU A 139 -15.68 9.65 11.15
CA LEU A 139 -16.68 9.55 12.23
C LEU A 139 -17.27 10.92 12.55
N THR A 140 -16.43 11.97 12.65
CA THR A 140 -16.90 13.34 12.88
C THR A 140 -17.76 13.86 11.72
N LEU A 141 -17.41 13.52 10.48
CA LEU A 141 -18.25 13.84 9.32
C LEU A 141 -19.62 13.17 9.39
N ALA A 142 -19.66 11.87 9.71
CA ALA A 142 -20.90 11.12 9.82
C ALA A 142 -21.81 11.73 10.91
N ASP A 143 -21.24 12.06 12.05
CA ASP A 143 -21.94 12.75 13.14
C ASP A 143 -22.44 14.14 12.71
N ASN A 144 -21.63 14.92 12.00
CA ASN A 144 -22.02 16.23 11.52
C ASN A 144 -23.14 16.16 10.47
N LYS A 145 -23.07 15.19 9.54
CA LYS A 145 -24.14 14.94 8.57
C LYS A 145 -25.45 14.56 9.27
N ARG A 146 -25.38 13.66 10.26
CA ARG A 146 -26.55 13.27 11.06
C ARG A 146 -27.15 14.47 11.80
N ARG A 147 -26.33 15.25 12.51
CA ARG A 147 -26.77 16.47 13.21
C ARG A 147 -27.39 17.50 12.25
N ASN A 148 -26.79 17.69 11.07
CA ASN A 148 -27.31 18.61 10.07
C ASN A 148 -28.68 18.13 9.56
N SER A 149 -28.80 16.85 9.21
CA SER A 149 -30.07 16.25 8.78
C SER A 149 -31.18 16.43 9.84
N THR A 150 -30.90 16.14 11.12
CA THR A 150 -31.88 16.35 12.19
C THR A 150 -32.25 17.83 12.37
N ASN A 151 -31.27 18.72 12.28
CA ASN A 151 -31.50 20.16 12.37
C ASN A 151 -32.33 20.69 11.19
N LEU A 152 -32.11 20.16 10.00
CA LEU A 152 -32.88 20.54 8.82
C LEU A 152 -34.32 20.02 8.91
N GLN A 153 -34.50 18.78 9.37
CA GLN A 153 -35.83 18.20 9.59
C GLN A 153 -36.65 19.04 10.58
N THR A 154 -36.05 19.41 11.72
CA THR A 154 -36.74 20.28 12.70
C THR A 154 -37.13 21.63 12.08
N LYS A 155 -36.26 22.26 11.28
CA LYS A 155 -36.55 23.52 10.57
C LYS A 155 -37.70 23.39 9.57
N PHE A 156 -37.79 22.27 8.86
CA PHE A 156 -38.91 22.02 7.94
C PHE A 156 -40.22 21.79 8.67
N VAL A 157 -40.20 21.05 9.78
CA VAL A 157 -41.40 20.80 10.60
C VAL A 157 -41.94 22.10 11.21
N THR A 158 -41.06 22.98 11.70
CA THR A 158 -41.47 24.26 12.29
C THR A 158 -41.59 25.38 11.25
N ARG A 159 -41.68 25.05 9.96
CA ARG A 159 -41.81 26.05 8.90
C ARG A 159 -43.16 26.79 9.09
N PRO A 160 -43.18 28.13 9.13
CA PRO A 160 -44.42 28.89 9.27
C PRO A 160 -45.33 28.70 8.05
N SER A 161 -46.65 28.64 8.29
CA SER A 161 -47.63 28.60 7.21
C SER A 161 -47.56 29.89 6.39
N PRO A 162 -47.74 29.83 5.06
CA PRO A 162 -47.73 31.02 4.20
C PRO A 162 -48.75 32.09 4.61
N GLU A 163 -49.92 31.70 5.12
CA GLU A 163 -50.92 32.63 5.67
C GLU A 163 -50.34 33.49 6.80
N THR A 164 -49.53 32.88 7.69
CA THR A 164 -48.88 33.60 8.79
C THR A 164 -47.82 34.60 8.31
N LEU A 165 -47.23 34.37 7.13
CA LEU A 165 -46.26 35.29 6.51
C LEU A 165 -46.96 36.47 5.82
N LEU A 166 -48.14 36.23 5.21
CA LEU A 166 -49.01 37.27 4.68
C LEU A 166 -49.49 38.21 5.79
N GLN A 167 -49.97 37.65 6.91
CA GLN A 167 -50.42 38.45 8.06
C GLN A 167 -49.31 39.32 8.65
N LYS A 168 -48.06 38.84 8.60
CA LYS A 168 -46.88 39.58 9.07
C LYS A 168 -46.31 40.55 8.04
N ASN A 169 -46.94 40.72 6.87
CA ASN A 169 -46.45 41.52 5.75
C ASN A 169 -45.01 41.18 5.32
N ILE A 170 -44.60 39.91 5.49
CA ILE A 170 -43.30 39.40 5.01
C ILE A 170 -43.43 38.97 3.54
N LEU A 171 -44.59 38.44 3.17
CA LEU A 171 -44.94 38.03 1.83
C LEU A 171 -46.14 38.84 1.35
N ARG A 172 -46.25 39.09 0.04
CA ARG A 172 -47.45 39.69 -0.55
C ARG A 172 -48.32 38.61 -1.20
N SER A 173 -49.60 38.92 -1.40
CA SER A 173 -50.56 37.98 -1.96
C SER A 173 -50.15 37.51 -3.36
N GLU A 174 -49.62 38.40 -4.18
CA GLU A 174 -49.13 38.13 -5.53
C GLU A 174 -47.96 37.14 -5.61
N ASP A 175 -47.13 37.05 -4.56
CA ASP A 175 -45.93 36.19 -4.55
C ASP A 175 -46.25 34.72 -4.24
N TYR A 176 -47.44 34.44 -3.70
CA TYR A 176 -47.81 33.12 -3.17
C TYR A 176 -48.82 32.34 -4.03
N THR A 177 -49.55 33.01 -4.92
CA THR A 177 -50.61 32.39 -5.75
C THR A 177 -50.11 31.23 -6.61
N GLY A 178 -48.93 31.37 -7.24
CA GLY A 178 -48.36 30.32 -8.08
C GLY A 178 -47.88 29.06 -7.35
N VAL A 179 -47.66 29.12 -6.02
CA VAL A 179 -47.17 27.99 -5.22
C VAL A 179 -48.32 27.10 -4.74
N VAL A 180 -49.48 27.70 -4.43
CA VAL A 180 -50.68 26.95 -4.02
C VAL A 180 -51.17 26.04 -5.15
N GLU A 181 -51.23 26.57 -6.38
CA GLU A 181 -51.67 25.82 -7.56
C GLU A 181 -50.76 24.63 -7.92
N ALA A 182 -49.47 24.70 -7.55
CA ALA A 182 -48.51 23.63 -7.79
C ALA A 182 -48.58 22.53 -6.72
N ASN A 183 -48.84 22.89 -5.47
CA ASN A 183 -48.97 21.91 -4.38
C ASN A 183 -50.23 21.04 -4.52
N ASP A 184 -51.35 21.61 -5.00
CA ASP A 184 -52.59 20.85 -5.24
C ASP A 184 -52.50 19.87 -6.43
N ARG A 185 -51.46 19.99 -7.28
CA ARG A 185 -51.22 19.09 -8.43
C ARG A 185 -50.26 17.94 -8.14
N HIS A 186 -49.59 17.94 -6.99
CA HIS A 186 -48.54 16.99 -6.65
C HIS A 186 -48.95 16.10 -5.47
N ASP A 187 -49.98 15.26 -5.70
CA ASP A 187 -50.07 13.95 -5.04
C ASP A 187 -48.95 13.06 -5.61
N ILE A 188 -47.70 13.35 -5.22
CA ILE A 188 -46.58 12.46 -5.50
C ILE A 188 -46.73 11.32 -4.50
N ASP A 189 -47.22 10.20 -4.99
CA ASP A 189 -47.17 8.91 -4.32
C ASP A 189 -45.69 8.61 -4.02
N ILE A 190 -45.25 8.91 -2.79
CA ILE A 190 -43.93 8.54 -2.31
C ILE A 190 -43.97 7.03 -2.06
N SER A 191 -43.90 6.26 -3.16
CA SER A 191 -43.54 4.85 -3.14
C SER A 191 -42.26 4.74 -2.30
N THR A 192 -42.42 4.07 -1.17
CA THR A 192 -41.42 3.93 -0.11
C THR A 192 -40.41 2.83 -0.47
N ASP A 193 -40.07 2.68 -1.75
CA ASP A 193 -39.41 1.48 -2.28
C ASP A 193 -37.96 1.67 -2.73
N HIS A 194 -37.33 2.82 -2.48
CA HIS A 194 -35.91 3.01 -2.83
C HIS A 194 -35.15 3.77 -1.73
N TYR A 195 -34.72 3.04 -0.70
CA TYR A 195 -33.42 3.17 -0.01
C TYR A 195 -33.40 2.17 1.17
N ASN A 196 -33.25 0.88 0.85
CA ASN A 196 -32.85 -0.14 1.82
C ASN A 196 -31.73 -1.01 1.20
N ASP A 197 -30.71 -0.37 0.64
CA ASP A 197 -29.43 -1.05 0.45
C ASP A 197 -28.54 -0.71 1.65
N ASP A 198 -28.23 -1.76 2.40
CA ASP A 198 -27.26 -1.87 3.48
C ASP A 198 -27.52 -1.05 4.75
N LEU A 199 -28.27 -1.66 5.68
CA LEU A 199 -27.91 -1.76 7.10
C LEU A 199 -28.89 -2.73 7.79
N THR A 200 -28.75 -4.03 7.51
CA THR A 200 -29.30 -5.06 8.40
C THR A 200 -28.52 -5.02 9.71
N ILE A 201 -28.85 -4.04 10.57
CA ILE A 201 -28.47 -4.09 11.98
C ILE A 201 -29.34 -5.19 12.57
N THR A 202 -28.88 -6.43 12.51
CA THR A 202 -29.34 -7.49 13.40
C THR A 202 -29.13 -6.98 14.82
N ARG A 203 -30.18 -6.40 15.40
CA ARG A 203 -30.29 -6.13 16.83
C ARG A 203 -30.28 -7.48 17.52
N THR A 204 -29.10 -7.96 17.88
CA THR A 204 -28.98 -9.00 18.89
C THR A 204 -29.66 -8.48 20.16
N PRO A 205 -30.53 -9.26 20.82
CA PRO A 205 -31.11 -8.84 22.07
C PRO A 205 -29.98 -8.61 23.07
N ARG A 206 -29.90 -7.36 23.54
CA ARG A 206 -29.02 -6.95 24.63
C ARG A 206 -29.39 -7.82 25.84
N TYR A 207 -28.52 -8.77 26.17
CA TYR A 207 -28.66 -9.52 27.42
C TYR A 207 -28.79 -8.52 28.55
N GLN A 208 -29.86 -8.73 29.33
CA GLN A 208 -30.14 -8.01 30.55
C GLN A 208 -28.88 -8.03 31.45
N THR A 209 -28.66 -6.90 32.09
CA THR A 209 -27.63 -6.65 33.09
C THR A 209 -27.52 -7.82 34.07
N GLY A 210 -26.46 -8.62 33.95
CA GLY A 210 -26.02 -9.48 35.02
C GLY A 210 -25.47 -8.63 36.16
N SER A 211 -26.01 -8.84 37.36
CA SER A 211 -25.50 -8.29 38.61
C SER A 211 -23.98 -8.45 38.71
N ARG A 212 -23.30 -7.33 38.94
CA ARG A 212 -21.87 -7.30 39.28
C ARG A 212 -21.67 -8.10 40.59
N PRO A 213 -20.87 -9.18 40.61
CA PRO A 213 -20.55 -9.84 41.87
C PRO A 213 -19.67 -8.90 42.70
N GLU A 214 -20.08 -8.69 43.95
CA GLU A 214 -19.30 -8.05 45.01
C GLU A 214 -17.90 -8.66 45.06
N GLN A 215 -16.87 -7.85 44.79
CA GLN A 215 -15.50 -8.25 45.08
C GLN A 215 -15.30 -8.14 46.59
N ASN A 216 -15.34 -9.29 47.25
CA ASN A 216 -14.99 -9.43 48.65
C ASN A 216 -13.48 -9.19 48.79
N VAL A 217 -13.11 -7.99 49.28
CA VAL A 217 -11.71 -7.63 49.51
C VAL A 217 -11.29 -8.21 50.86
N ASP A 218 -10.67 -9.40 50.82
CA ASP A 218 -9.99 -9.99 51.98
C ASP A 218 -8.85 -9.07 52.44
N LYS A 219 -9.10 -8.31 53.49
CA LYS A 219 -8.07 -7.58 54.24
C LYS A 219 -7.25 -8.59 55.03
N ARG A 220 -6.19 -9.14 54.43
CA ARG A 220 -5.13 -9.80 55.22
C ARG A 220 -4.25 -8.72 55.86
N VAL A 221 -4.44 -8.61 57.17
CA VAL A 221 -3.54 -7.95 58.12
C VAL A 221 -2.16 -8.59 57.99
N ILE A 222 -1.17 -7.81 57.56
CA ILE A 222 0.24 -8.15 57.74
C ILE A 222 0.64 -7.59 59.11
N LYS A 223 0.98 -8.49 60.03
CA LYS A 223 1.74 -8.19 61.25
C LYS A 223 3.23 -8.26 60.92
#